data_AF-A0A925ULN0-F1
#
_entry.id   AF-A0A925ULN0-F1
#
_cell.length_a   1.000
_cell.length_b   1.000
_cell.length_c   1.000
_cell.angle_alpha   90.00
_cell.angle_beta   90.00
_cell.angle_gamma   90.00
#
_symmetry.space_group_name_H-M   'P 1'
#
loop_
_entity.id
_entity.type
_entity.pdbx_description
1 polymer ?
#
loop_
_entity_poly.entity_id
_entity_poly.type
_entity_poly.pdbx_seq_one_letter_code
_entity_poly.pdbx_strand_id
1 'polypeptide(L)'
;MTLLNKPIEVAAYLDSAGIIKPLRFKDLNEDGSTTLFQIKRSIRRDKEKLGEDNYIYTFTCEVIVEGKIVLCDLKYNVQTKEWILFRM
;
A
#
# COMPACT_ATOMS: atom_id res chain seq x y z
N MET A 1 6.09 -7.90 11.83
CA MET A 1 5.62 -7.67 10.44
C MET A 1 5.92 -8.92 9.64
N THR A 2 4.88 -9.56 9.16
CA THR A 2 4.89 -10.76 8.34
C THR A 2 4.94 -10.37 6.87
N LEU A 3 5.70 -11.10 6.06
CA LEU A 3 5.76 -10.90 4.60
C LEU A 3 4.54 -11.53 3.95
N LEU A 4 3.82 -10.79 3.11
CA LEU A 4 2.56 -11.22 2.50
C LEU A 4 2.62 -11.28 0.97
N ASN A 5 3.15 -10.23 0.32
CA ASN A 5 3.22 -10.11 -1.15
C ASN A 5 1.88 -10.36 -1.86
N LYS A 6 0.78 -9.77 -1.34
CA LYS A 6 -0.56 -9.97 -1.90
C LYS A 6 -0.99 -8.78 -2.78
N PRO A 7 -1.59 -9.00 -3.96
CA PRO A 7 -2.23 -7.93 -4.72
C PRO A 7 -3.45 -7.39 -3.96
N ILE A 8 -3.62 -6.07 -3.98
CA ILE A 8 -4.67 -5.38 -3.24
C ILE A 8 -5.32 -4.30 -4.09
N GLU A 9 -6.57 -3.96 -3.76
CA GLU A 9 -7.23 -2.77 -4.30
C GLU A 9 -6.98 -1.58 -3.37
N VAL A 10 -6.54 -0.44 -3.91
CA VAL A 10 -6.19 0.74 -3.13
C VAL A 10 -6.99 1.94 -3.58
N ALA A 11 -7.57 2.67 -2.62
CA ALA A 11 -8.03 4.03 -2.84
C ALA A 11 -6.94 5.01 -2.40
N ALA A 12 -6.49 5.85 -3.32
CA ALA A 12 -5.49 6.88 -3.09
C ALA A 12 -5.93 8.18 -3.78
N TYR A 13 -5.43 9.31 -3.30
CA TYR A 13 -5.50 10.57 -4.04
C TYR A 13 -4.11 11.02 -4.43
N LEU A 14 -4.02 11.85 -5.47
CA LEU A 14 -2.81 12.58 -5.80
C LEU A 14 -3.01 14.01 -5.30
N ASP A 15 -2.03 14.56 -4.61
CA ASP A 15 -2.05 15.99 -4.30
C ASP A 15 -1.66 16.84 -5.53
N SER A 16 -1.72 18.17 -5.37
CA SER A 16 -1.39 19.12 -6.43
C SER A 16 0.06 19.03 -6.94
N ALA A 17 0.96 18.37 -6.19
CA ALA A 17 2.33 18.09 -6.61
C ALA A 17 2.46 16.72 -7.31
N GLY A 18 1.36 16.01 -7.54
CA GLY A 18 1.34 14.68 -8.13
C GLY A 18 1.79 13.58 -7.17
N ILE A 19 1.87 13.85 -5.86
CA ILE A 19 2.28 12.85 -4.88
C ILE A 19 1.10 11.96 -4.54
N ILE A 20 1.26 10.66 -4.77
CA ILE A 20 0.29 9.63 -4.40
C ILE A 20 0.23 9.51 -2.87
N LYS A 21 -1.00 9.55 -2.34
CA LYS A 21 -1.31 9.40 -0.91
C LYS A 21 -2.38 8.31 -0.73
N PRO A 22 -2.00 7.11 -0.27
CA PRO A 22 -2.96 6.03 -0.05
C PRO A 22 -3.85 6.34 1.16
N LEU A 23 -5.14 6.04 1.04
CA LEU A 23 -6.17 6.32 2.07
C LEU A 23 -6.72 5.05 2.72
N ARG A 24 -6.94 4.01 1.91
CA ARG A 24 -7.46 2.72 2.35
C ARG A 24 -7.17 1.67 1.30
N PHE A 25 -7.13 0.41 1.73
CA PHE A 25 -7.00 -0.72 0.81
C PHE A 25 -7.87 -1.90 1.25
N LYS A 26 -8.10 -2.82 0.32
CA LYS A 26 -8.83 -4.06 0.53
C LYS A 26 -7.87 -5.24 0.33
N ASP A 27 -7.85 -6.15 1.29
CA ASP A 27 -7.23 -7.48 1.16
C ASP A 27 -8.34 -8.50 0.89
N LEU A 28 -8.15 -9.35 -0.12
CA LEU A 28 -9.03 -10.48 -0.40
C LEU A 28 -8.48 -11.71 0.35
N ASN A 29 -9.24 -12.19 1.32
CA ASN A 29 -8.90 -13.38 2.08
C ASN A 29 -9.10 -14.64 1.23
N GLU A 30 -8.47 -15.74 1.63
CA GLU A 30 -8.57 -17.03 0.93
C GLU A 30 -10.00 -17.60 0.93
N ASP A 31 -10.81 -17.27 1.94
CA ASP A 31 -12.23 -17.63 2.02
C ASP A 31 -13.14 -16.76 1.13
N GLY A 32 -12.57 -15.81 0.38
CA GLY A 32 -13.30 -14.89 -0.50
C GLY A 32 -13.89 -13.68 0.22
N SER A 33 -13.82 -13.59 1.54
CA SER A 33 -14.15 -12.36 2.26
C SER A 33 -13.14 -11.25 1.95
N THR A 34 -13.57 -10.01 2.12
CA THR A 34 -12.72 -8.83 1.94
C THR A 34 -12.55 -8.09 3.26
N THR A 35 -11.30 -7.83 3.64
CA THR A 35 -10.98 -6.99 4.79
C THR A 35 -10.59 -5.60 4.33
N LEU A 36 -11.29 -4.58 4.82
CA LEU A 36 -11.00 -3.17 4.52
C LEU A 36 -10.07 -2.59 5.59
N PHE A 37 -8.92 -2.06 5.16
CA PHE A 37 -7.95 -1.41 6.02
C PHE A 37 -7.96 0.10 5.78
N GLN A 38 -8.21 0.86 6.85
CA GLN A 38 -8.13 2.33 6.80
C GLN A 38 -6.71 2.78 7.18
N ILE A 39 -6.11 3.59 6.32
CA ILE A 39 -4.80 4.19 6.57
C ILE A 39 -4.99 5.43 7.43
N LYS A 40 -4.36 5.43 8.60
CA LYS A 40 -4.33 6.57 9.52
C LYS A 40 -3.38 7.66 8.99
N ARG A 41 -2.17 7.25 8.57
CA ARG A 41 -1.18 8.12 7.91
C ARG A 41 -0.10 7.30 7.21
N SER A 42 0.53 7.89 6.20
CA SER A 42 1.81 7.43 5.67
C SER A 42 2.96 8.02 6.50
N ILE A 43 3.90 7.18 6.91
CA ILE A 43 5.09 7.57 7.67
C ILE A 43 6.27 7.80 6.73
N ARG A 44 6.41 6.93 5.73
CA ARG A 44 7.56 6.93 4.82
C ARG A 44 7.12 6.61 3.40
N ARG A 45 7.83 7.19 2.44
CA ARG A 45 7.71 6.88 1.02
C ARG A 45 9.09 6.76 0.41
N ASP A 46 9.45 5.56 -0.01
CA ASP A 46 10.69 5.30 -0.75
C ASP A 46 10.40 5.08 -2.23
N LYS A 47 11.38 5.41 -3.07
CA LYS A 47 11.34 5.20 -4.51
C LYS A 47 12.54 4.33 -4.90
N GLU A 48 12.27 3.17 -5.47
CA GLU A 48 13.29 2.25 -6.00
C GLU A 48 13.22 2.24 -7.53
N LYS A 49 14.37 2.28 -8.20
CA LYS A 49 14.47 2.15 -9.66
C LYS A 49 14.79 0.69 -9.99
N LEU A 50 13.91 0.03 -10.73
CA LEU A 50 14.08 -1.37 -11.16
C LEU A 50 14.58 -1.52 -12.60
N GLY A 51 14.49 -0.47 -13.40
CA GLY A 51 14.93 -0.44 -14.79
C GLY A 51 14.98 1.00 -15.30
N GLU A 52 15.23 1.20 -16.59
CA GLU A 52 15.44 2.55 -17.15
C GLU A 52 14.27 3.50 -16.85
N ASP A 53 13.03 3.01 -17.01
CA ASP A 53 11.76 3.72 -16.74
C ASP A 53 10.81 3.01 -15.76
N ASN A 54 11.29 1.98 -15.06
CA ASN A 54 10.48 1.27 -14.07
C ASN A 54 10.84 1.69 -12.64
N TYR A 55 9.82 2.13 -11.90
CA TYR A 55 9.95 2.56 -10.52
C TYR A 55 8.92 1.87 -9.63
N ILE A 56 9.35 1.47 -8.44
CA ILE A 56 8.45 1.03 -7.38
C ILE A 56 8.47 2.07 -6.27
N TYR A 57 7.29 2.49 -5.83
CA TYR A 57 7.14 3.24 -4.59
C TYR A 57 6.80 2.28 -3.46
N THR A 58 7.48 2.40 -2.33
CA THR A 58 7.10 1.71 -1.08
C THR A 58 6.57 2.73 -0.10
N PHE A 59 5.34 2.54 0.36
CA PHE A 59 4.67 3.39 1.34
C PHE A 59 4.55 2.65 2.67
N THR A 60 5.30 3.08 3.68
CA THR A 60 5.11 2.60 5.05
C THR A 60 3.98 3.39 5.69
N CYS A 61 2.91 2.70 6.07
CA CYS A 61 1.68 3.28 6.56
C CYS A 61 1.32 2.74 7.94
N GLU A 62 0.64 3.56 8.73
CA GLU A 62 -0.11 3.11 9.91
C GLU A 62 -1.55 2.85 9.50
N VAL A 63 -2.05 1.67 9.83
CA VAL A 63 -3.45 1.29 9.68
C VAL A 63 -4.07 1.03 11.05
N ILE A 64 -5.40 1.13 11.12
CA ILE A 64 -6.17 0.81 12.33
C ILE A 64 -6.81 -0.56 12.12
N VAL A 65 -6.44 -1.53 12.97
CA VAL A 65 -7.02 -2.88 12.99
C VAL A 65 -7.52 -3.13 14.39
N GLU A 66 -8.84 -3.35 14.54
CA GLU A 66 -9.48 -3.59 15.84
C GLU A 66 -9.11 -2.54 16.92
N GLY A 67 -9.00 -1.27 16.51
CA GLY A 67 -8.64 -0.15 17.39
C GLY A 67 -7.14 -0.03 17.70
N LYS A 68 -6.30 -0.93 17.21
CA LYS A 68 -4.84 -0.88 17.38
C LYS A 68 -4.16 -0.33 16.13
N ILE A 69 -3.05 0.38 16.33
CA ILE A 69 -2.21 0.85 15.24
C ILE A 69 -1.28 -0.28 14.83
N VAL A 70 -1.30 -0.63 13.54
CA VAL A 70 -0.43 -1.63 12.93
C VAL A 70 0.31 -0.98 11.77
N LEU A 71 1.59 -1.33 11.59
CA LEU A 71 2.38 -0.87 10.45
C LEU A 71 2.20 -1.82 9.28
N CYS A 72 2.10 -1.27 8.07
CA CYS A 72 2.15 -2.06 6.84
C CYS A 72 2.95 -1.33 5.77
N ASP A 73 3.54 -2.10 4.85
CA ASP A 73 4.18 -1.56 3.66
C ASP A 73 3.38 -1.91 2.42
N LEU A 74 3.02 -0.88 1.66
CA LEU A 74 2.35 -1.00 0.37
C LEU A 74 3.34 -0.68 -0.74
N LYS A 75 3.46 -1.56 -1.73
CA LYS A 75 4.28 -1.31 -2.93
C LYS A 75 3.37 -0.93 -4.10
N TYR A 76 3.77 0.09 -4.83
CA TYR A 76 3.11 0.52 -6.07
C TYR A 76 4.11 0.48 -7.22
N ASN A 77 3.82 -0.34 -8.23
CA ASN A 77 4.60 -0.38 -9.46
C ASN A 77 4.07 0.66 -10.44
N VAL A 78 4.93 1.63 -10.82
CA VAL A 78 4.53 2.74 -11.70
C VAL A 78 4.24 2.27 -13.12
N GLN A 79 4.93 1.23 -13.59
CA GLN A 79 4.75 0.72 -14.95
C GLN A 79 3.46 -0.08 -15.08
N THR A 80 3.24 -1.05 -14.18
CA THR A 80 2.06 -1.95 -14.25
C THR A 80 0.82 -1.39 -13.56
N LYS A 81 0.98 -0.34 -12.75
CA LYS A 81 -0.07 0.27 -11.91
C LYS A 81 -0.58 -0.67 -10.79
N GLU A 82 0.14 -1.75 -10.52
CA GLU A 82 -0.23 -2.73 -9.51
C GLU A 82 0.12 -2.26 -8.10
N TRP A 83 -0.75 -2.60 -7.14
CA TRP A 83 -0.52 -2.41 -5.72
C TRP A 83 -0.37 -3.75 -5.02
N ILE A 84 0.65 -3.85 -4.17
CA ILE A 84 0.94 -5.05 -3.38
C ILE A 84 1.02 -4.68 -1.91
N LEU A 85 0.31 -5.42 -1.06
CA LEU A 85 0.58 -5.48 0.38
C LEU A 85 1.85 -6.31 0.60
N PHE A 86 2.97 -5.63 0.81
CA PHE A 86 4.27 -6.27 0.90
C PHE A 86 4.44 -6.98 2.25
N ARG A 87 4.19 -6.26 3.35
CA ARG A 87 4.24 -6.80 4.71
C ARG A 87 3.32 -6.07 5.66
N MET A 88 2.88 -6.76 6.70
CA MET A 88 2.04 -6.26 7.79
C MET A 88 2.39 -7.00 9.08
#